data_AF-A0A8T5NFI4-F1
#
_entry.id   AF-A0A8T5NFI4-F1
#
_cell.length_a   1.000
_cell.length_b   1.000
_cell.length_c   1.000
_cell.angle_alpha   90.00
_cell.angle_beta   90.00
_cell.angle_gamma   90.00
#
_symmetry.space_group_name_H-M   'P 1'
#
loop_
_entity.id
_entity.type
_entity.pdbx_description
1 polymer ?
#
loop_
_entity_poly.entity_id
_entity_poly.type
_entity_poly.pdbx_seq_one_letter_code
_entity_poly.pdbx_strand_id
1 'polypeptide(L)'
;MEAKNDYILVGNTSGSGSAVTVETVERKTTYNLSPQPDLCRITEELSTFGMKIDALNRNMEHLIRLMNPPVQQLFVEPISFDQAKEIVSAYMRDNRTASISELSENLQIDLQTLCEVIEKLKDEGHLKERE
;
A
#
# COMPACT_ATOMS: atom_id res chain seq x y z
N MET A 1 36.40 8.18 20.06
CA MET A 1 37.58 8.73 19.37
C MET A 1 38.31 9.60 20.37
N GLU A 2 39.45 9.13 20.88
CA GLU A 2 40.27 9.87 21.84
C GLU A 2 41.10 10.93 21.11
N ALA A 3 41.02 12.19 21.55
CA ALA A 3 41.89 13.24 21.07
C ALA A 3 43.28 13.07 21.69
N LYS A 4 44.30 12.83 20.86
CA LYS A 4 45.71 12.88 21.28
C LYS A 4 46.14 14.34 21.29
N ASN A 5 46.51 14.85 22.46
CA ASN A 5 47.11 16.18 22.60
C ASN A 5 48.63 16.04 22.41
N ASP A 6 49.14 16.60 21.32
CA ASP A 6 50.59 16.68 21.07
C ASP A 6 51.16 17.91 21.78
N TYR A 7 52.08 17.70 22.71
CA TYR A 7 52.78 18.75 23.44
C TYR A 7 54.14 19.04 22.77
N ILE A 8 54.39 20.31 22.44
CA ILE A 8 55.69 20.74 21.92
C ILE A 8 56.47 21.44 23.05
N LEU A 9 57.65 20.90 23.37
CA LEU A 9 58.61 21.51 24.28
C LEU A 9 59.33 22.66 23.56
N VAL A 10 58.99 23.90 23.90
CA VAL A 10 59.80 25.07 23.49
C VAL A 10 60.80 25.35 24.59
N GLY A 11 61.99 24.76 24.46
CA GLY A 11 63.12 25.09 25.32
C GLY A 11 63.70 26.45 24.94
N ASN A 12 63.86 27.34 25.92
CA ASN A 12 64.89 28.36 25.90
C ASN A 12 65.54 28.39 27.29
N THR A 13 66.79 27.93 27.34
CA THR A 13 67.65 28.03 28.52
C THR A 13 68.21 29.45 28.59
N SER A 14 67.99 30.15 29.70
CA SER A 14 69.00 30.86 30.50
C SER A 14 68.39 32.02 31.30
N GLY A 15 68.62 32.02 32.61
CA GLY A 15 68.89 33.26 33.36
C GLY A 15 67.74 33.93 34.11
N SER A 16 67.63 33.58 35.39
CA SER A 16 67.01 34.31 36.51
C SER A 16 65.51 34.67 36.46
N GLY A 17 64.74 33.95 37.28
CA GLY A 17 63.63 34.51 38.06
C GLY A 17 62.56 35.26 37.29
N SER A 18 61.73 34.55 36.53
CA SER A 18 60.43 35.07 36.11
C SER A 18 59.45 33.91 35.95
N ALA A 19 58.26 34.08 36.51
CA ALA A 19 57.18 33.11 36.44
C ALA A 19 56.91 32.74 34.97
N VAL A 20 57.01 31.46 34.64
CA VAL A 20 56.66 30.94 33.32
C VAL A 20 55.13 30.90 33.27
N THR A 21 54.51 31.93 32.69
CA THR A 21 53.11 31.87 32.28
C THR A 21 53.00 30.97 31.08
N VAL A 22 52.47 29.76 31.28
CA VAL A 22 52.06 28.86 30.20
C VAL A 22 50.76 29.41 29.62
N GLU A 23 50.85 30.22 28.58
CA GLU A 23 49.67 30.55 27.78
C GLU A 23 49.24 29.29 27.03
N THR A 24 48.12 28.72 27.47
CA THR A 24 47.49 27.60 26.77
C THR A 24 46.81 28.18 25.53
N VAL A 25 47.51 28.16 24.40
CA VAL A 25 46.93 28.53 23.12
C VAL A 25 46.03 27.38 22.68
N GLU A 26 44.73 27.47 22.97
CA GLU A 26 43.73 26.59 22.36
C GLU A 26 43.68 26.85 20.85
N ARG A 27 44.51 26.14 20.08
CA ARG A 27 44.31 26.06 18.63
C ARG A 27 43.04 25.26 18.38
N LYS A 28 41.92 25.95 18.31
CA LYS A 28 40.65 25.41 17.82
C LYS A 28 40.80 25.19 16.32
N THR A 29 41.31 24.03 15.92
CA THR A 29 41.36 23.61 14.52
C THR A 29 39.93 23.39 14.05
N THR A 30 39.27 24.43 13.53
CA THR A 30 37.98 24.27 12.87
C THR A 30 38.23 23.58 11.53
N TYR A 31 37.96 22.29 11.44
CA TYR A 31 37.85 21.60 10.17
C TYR A 31 36.66 22.19 9.43
N ASN A 32 36.93 23.10 8.50
CA ASN A 32 35.94 23.57 7.55
C ASN A 32 35.80 22.46 6.49
N LEU A 33 35.04 21.41 6.84
CA LEU A 33 34.66 20.37 5.89
C LEU A 33 33.70 21.01 4.90
N SER A 34 34.22 21.41 3.75
CA SER A 34 33.41 21.84 2.62
C SER A 34 32.35 20.75 2.36
N PRO A 35 31.07 21.13 2.14
CA PRO A 35 30.04 20.15 1.78
C PRO A 35 30.52 19.34 0.59
N GLN A 36 30.58 18.01 0.74
CA GLN A 36 30.99 17.13 -0.35
C GLN A 36 29.80 16.99 -1.33
N PRO A 37 29.85 17.62 -2.52
CA PRO A 37 28.71 17.64 -3.45
C PRO A 37 28.32 16.23 -3.89
N ASP A 38 29.29 15.34 -4.01
CA ASP A 38 29.07 13.95 -4.40
C ASP A 38 28.28 13.16 -3.36
N LEU A 39 28.49 13.44 -2.06
CA LEU A 39 27.79 12.76 -0.97
C LEU A 39 26.32 13.23 -0.88
N CYS A 40 26.06 14.51 -1.12
CA CYS A 40 24.70 15.04 -1.24
C CYS A 40 23.96 14.36 -2.39
N ARG A 41 24.58 14.29 -3.57
CA ARG A 41 23.98 13.65 -4.76
C ARG A 41 23.67 12.18 -4.55
N ILE A 42 24.60 11.42 -3.94
CA ILE A 42 24.38 10.00 -3.62
C ILE A 42 23.20 9.83 -2.65
N THR A 43 23.07 10.73 -1.68
CA THR A 43 21.97 10.69 -0.70
C THR A 43 20.62 10.97 -1.36
N GLU A 44 20.56 11.92 -2.30
CA GLU A 44 19.35 12.22 -3.09
C GLU A 44 18.96 11.06 -4.02
N GLU A 45 19.94 10.44 -4.69
CA GLU A 45 19.73 9.29 -5.56
C GLU A 45 19.21 8.08 -4.76
N LEU A 46 19.76 7.82 -3.57
CA LEU A 46 19.29 6.77 -2.65
C LEU A 46 17.87 7.03 -2.15
N SER A 47 17.55 8.29 -1.78
CA SER A 47 16.19 8.67 -1.39
C SER A 47 15.20 8.45 -2.53
N THR A 48 15.57 8.85 -3.74
CA THR A 48 14.75 8.65 -4.94
C THR A 48 14.55 7.16 -5.23
N PHE A 49 15.58 6.35 -5.02
CA PHE A 49 15.50 4.91 -5.18
C PHE A 49 14.58 4.25 -4.14
N GLY A 50 14.67 4.67 -2.87
CA GLY A 50 13.75 4.23 -1.82
C GLY A 50 12.28 4.53 -2.15
N MET A 51 11.99 5.75 -2.61
CA MET A 51 10.63 6.12 -3.04
C MET A 51 10.11 5.26 -4.20
N LYS A 52 10.98 4.90 -5.15
CA LYS A 52 10.62 4.01 -6.28
C LYS A 52 10.33 2.58 -5.81
N ILE A 53 11.11 2.06 -4.85
CA ILE A 53 10.84 0.75 -4.24
C ILE A 53 9.49 0.76 -3.53
N ASP A 54 9.19 1.79 -2.75
CA ASP A 54 7.91 1.90 -2.05
C ASP A 54 6.73 1.96 -3.03
N ALA A 55 6.88 2.68 -4.14
CA ALA A 55 5.88 2.71 -5.20
C ALA A 55 5.70 1.34 -5.85
N LEU A 56 6.79 0.62 -6.10
CA LEU A 56 6.75 -0.73 -6.66
C LEU A 56 6.02 -1.71 -5.71
N ASN A 57 6.32 -1.65 -4.42
CA ASN A 57 5.67 -2.50 -3.41
C ASN A 57 4.16 -2.25 -3.34
N ARG A 58 3.72 -0.98 -3.32
CA ARG A 58 2.30 -0.63 -3.37
C ARG A 58 1.61 -1.15 -4.64
N ASN A 59 2.29 -1.03 -5.78
CA ASN A 59 1.75 -1.53 -7.05
C ASN A 59 1.63 -3.06 -7.06
N MET A 60 2.60 -3.76 -6.47
CA MET A 60 2.53 -5.22 -6.32
C MET A 60 1.39 -5.65 -5.40
N GLU A 61 1.19 -4.99 -4.25
CA GLU A 61 0.05 -5.26 -3.38
C GLU A 61 -1.28 -5.03 -4.10
N HIS A 62 -1.38 -3.98 -4.91
CA HIS A 62 -2.55 -3.71 -5.71
C HIS A 62 -2.81 -4.81 -6.75
N LEU A 63 -1.77 -5.24 -7.47
CA LEU A 63 -1.82 -6.36 -8.41
C LEU A 63 -2.27 -7.66 -7.73
N ILE A 64 -1.76 -7.96 -6.54
CA ILE A 64 -2.15 -9.14 -5.76
C ILE A 64 -3.65 -9.09 -5.41
N ARG A 65 -4.17 -7.93 -5.03
CA ARG A 65 -5.61 -7.75 -4.74
C ARG A 65 -6.48 -7.89 -5.99
N LEU A 66 -5.99 -7.45 -7.15
CA LEU A 66 -6.70 -7.63 -8.41
C LEU A 66 -6.70 -9.08 -8.89
N MET A 67 -5.57 -9.80 -8.69
CA MET A 67 -5.46 -11.21 -9.04
C MET A 67 -6.25 -12.12 -8.09
N ASN A 68 -6.35 -11.74 -6.82
CA ASN A 68 -7.12 -12.45 -5.79
C ASN A 68 -8.21 -11.52 -5.24
N PRO A 69 -9.26 -11.23 -6.03
CA PRO A 69 -10.37 -10.46 -5.51
C PRO A 69 -10.95 -11.21 -4.31
N PRO A 70 -11.30 -10.52 -3.21
CA PRO A 70 -11.94 -11.16 -2.08
C PRO A 70 -13.25 -11.78 -2.57
N VAL A 71 -13.33 -13.11 -2.55
CA VAL A 71 -14.55 -13.83 -2.87
C VAL A 71 -15.50 -13.59 -1.70
N GLN A 72 -16.49 -12.71 -1.88
CA GLN A 72 -17.61 -12.66 -0.97
C GLN A 72 -18.37 -13.96 -1.13
N GLN A 73 -18.22 -14.87 -0.15
CA GLN A 73 -19.09 -16.02 -0.03
C GLN A 73 -20.45 -15.51 0.43
N LEU A 74 -21.32 -15.21 -0.53
CA LEU A 74 -22.75 -15.09 -0.29
C LEU A 74 -23.26 -16.47 0.14
N PHE A 75 -23.50 -16.63 1.43
CA PHE A 75 -24.22 -17.78 1.97
C PHE A 75 -25.68 -17.64 1.55
N VAL A 76 -25.99 -18.15 0.36
CA VAL A 76 -27.35 -18.36 -0.09
C VAL A 76 -27.86 -19.62 0.61
N GLU A 77 -28.93 -19.49 1.40
CA GLU A 77 -29.64 -20.67 1.89
C GLU A 77 -30.12 -21.49 0.68
N PRO A 78 -29.94 -22.82 0.67
CA PRO A 78 -30.36 -23.64 -0.44
C PRO A 78 -31.89 -23.64 -0.52
N ILE A 79 -32.44 -22.87 -1.46
CA ILE A 79 -33.86 -22.87 -1.78
C ILE A 79 -34.15 -23.96 -2.82
N SER A 80 -35.36 -24.52 -2.81
CA SER A 80 -35.73 -25.47 -3.86
C SER A 80 -35.98 -24.74 -5.19
N PHE A 81 -35.81 -25.46 -6.30
CA PHE A 81 -36.08 -24.92 -7.63
C PHE A 81 -37.52 -24.37 -7.76
N ASP A 82 -38.51 -25.06 -7.18
CA ASP A 82 -39.91 -24.62 -7.23
C ASP A 82 -40.14 -23.34 -6.41
N GLN A 83 -39.49 -23.22 -5.24
CA GLN A 83 -39.52 -21.99 -4.44
C GLN A 83 -38.84 -20.84 -5.18
N ALA A 84 -37.67 -21.09 -5.79
CA ALA A 84 -36.96 -20.11 -6.59
C ALA A 84 -37.83 -19.59 -7.74
N LYS A 85 -38.55 -20.50 -8.41
CA LYS A 85 -39.48 -20.17 -9.49
C LYS A 85 -40.64 -19.29 -9.02
N GLU A 86 -41.24 -19.58 -7.88
CA GLU A 86 -42.31 -18.74 -7.30
C GLU A 86 -41.79 -17.34 -6.93
N ILE A 87 -40.63 -17.26 -6.27
CA ILE A 87 -40.02 -16.00 -5.83
C ILE A 87 -39.65 -15.12 -7.03
N VAL A 88 -38.97 -15.68 -8.04
CA VAL A 88 -38.60 -14.96 -9.27
C VAL A 88 -39.85 -14.51 -10.02
N SER A 89 -40.87 -15.36 -10.11
CA SER A 89 -42.14 -15.00 -10.78
C SER A 89 -42.89 -13.89 -10.05
N ALA A 90 -42.89 -13.90 -8.71
CA ALA A 90 -43.48 -12.85 -7.90
C ALA A 90 -42.71 -11.53 -8.07
N TYR A 91 -41.37 -11.58 -7.98
CA TYR A 91 -40.53 -10.40 -8.15
C TYR A 91 -40.68 -9.79 -9.55
N MET A 92 -40.72 -10.59 -10.62
CA MET A 92 -40.92 -10.11 -11.99
C MET A 92 -42.32 -9.55 -12.25
N ARG A 93 -43.33 -10.01 -11.48
CA ARG A 93 -44.68 -9.45 -11.54
C ARG A 93 -44.72 -8.05 -10.96
N ASP A 94 -44.00 -7.84 -9.86
CA ASP A 94 -43.93 -6.55 -9.17
C ASP A 94 -42.96 -5.59 -9.89
N ASN A 95 -41.84 -6.13 -10.38
CA ASN A 95 -40.78 -5.43 -11.10
C ASN A 95 -40.81 -5.89 -12.57
N ARG A 96 -41.56 -5.16 -13.41
CA ARG A 96 -41.81 -5.47 -14.83
C ARG A 96 -40.56 -5.83 -15.66
N THR A 97 -39.38 -5.37 -15.22
CA THR A 97 -38.09 -5.65 -15.83
C THR A 97 -37.03 -5.70 -14.72
N ALA A 98 -36.23 -6.76 -14.68
CA ALA A 98 -35.09 -6.89 -13.77
C ALA A 98 -33.91 -7.54 -14.50
N SER A 99 -32.69 -7.18 -14.11
CA SER A 99 -31.48 -7.85 -14.61
C SER A 99 -31.15 -9.10 -13.76
N ILE A 100 -30.39 -10.05 -14.31
CA ILE A 100 -29.97 -11.25 -13.56
C ILE A 100 -29.18 -10.86 -12.31
N SER A 101 -28.31 -9.84 -12.40
CA SER A 101 -27.56 -9.33 -11.25
C SER A 101 -28.49 -8.78 -10.16
N GLU A 102 -29.51 -8.00 -10.55
CA GLU A 102 -30.48 -7.45 -9.62
C GLU A 102 -31.32 -8.55 -8.93
N LEU A 103 -31.70 -9.58 -9.68
CA LEU A 103 -32.42 -10.73 -9.13
C LEU A 103 -31.54 -11.52 -8.15
N SER A 104 -30.27 -11.75 -8.48
CA SER A 104 -29.35 -12.47 -7.60
C SER A 104 -29.08 -11.70 -6.30
N GLU A 105 -28.95 -10.37 -6.36
CA GLU A 105 -28.73 -9.52 -5.19
C GLU A 105 -29.98 -9.39 -4.32
N ASN A 106 -31.15 -9.17 -4.91
CA ASN A 106 -32.38 -8.92 -4.14
C ASN A 106 -33.05 -10.19 -3.63
N LEU A 107 -32.97 -11.28 -4.39
CA LEU A 107 -33.63 -12.55 -4.03
C LEU A 107 -32.73 -13.48 -3.25
N GLN A 108 -31.43 -13.18 -3.16
CA GLN A 108 -30.42 -14.03 -2.53
C GLN A 108 -30.50 -15.48 -3.03
N ILE A 109 -30.76 -15.66 -4.32
CA ILE A 109 -30.78 -16.97 -4.99
C ILE A 109 -29.39 -17.18 -5.61
N ASP A 110 -28.90 -18.42 -5.58
CA ASP A 110 -27.65 -18.75 -6.22
C ASP A 110 -27.77 -18.54 -7.73
N LEU A 111 -26.70 -18.02 -8.34
CA LEU A 111 -26.72 -17.63 -9.74
C LEU A 111 -27.05 -18.80 -10.67
N GLN A 112 -26.67 -20.02 -10.30
CA GLN A 112 -26.93 -21.21 -11.10
C GLN A 112 -28.43 -21.54 -11.12
N THR A 113 -29.07 -21.71 -9.95
CA THR A 113 -30.52 -21.94 -9.85
C THR A 113 -31.30 -20.79 -10.48
N LEU A 114 -30.87 -19.54 -10.28
CA LEU A 114 -31.52 -18.39 -10.89
C LEU A 114 -31.51 -18.45 -12.42
N CYS A 115 -30.38 -18.80 -13.04
CA CYS A 115 -30.29 -18.99 -14.49
C CYS A 115 -31.22 -20.11 -14.97
N GLU A 116 -31.21 -21.27 -14.29
CA GLU A 116 -32.09 -22.40 -14.64
C GLU A 116 -33.58 -22.02 -14.52
N VAL A 117 -33.96 -21.26 -13.50
CA VAL A 117 -35.33 -20.75 -13.32
C VAL A 117 -35.73 -19.77 -14.42
N ILE A 118 -34.85 -18.83 -14.77
CA ILE A 118 -35.10 -17.84 -15.82
C ILE A 118 -35.26 -18.52 -17.19
N GLU A 119 -34.39 -19.47 -17.52
CA GLU A 119 -34.51 -20.26 -18.76
C GLU A 119 -35.84 -21.00 -18.81
N LYS A 120 -36.21 -21.68 -17.72
CA LYS A 120 -37.49 -22.41 -17.67
C LYS A 120 -38.69 -21.48 -17.79
N LEU A 121 -38.66 -20.31 -17.16
CA LEU A 121 -39.73 -19.31 -17.28
C LEU A 121 -39.79 -18.68 -18.69
N LYS A 122 -38.66 -18.59 -19.39
CA LYS A 122 -38.58 -18.17 -20.80
C LYS A 122 -39.20 -19.24 -21.71
N ASP A 123 -38.85 -20.50 -21.49
CA ASP A 123 -39.38 -21.65 -22.24
C ASP A 123 -40.89 -21.82 -22.05
N GLU A 124 -41.39 -21.57 -20.84
CA GLU A 124 -42.82 -21.58 -20.52
C GLU A 124 -43.57 -20.32 -21.06
N GLY A 125 -42.85 -19.35 -21.63
CA GLY A 125 -43.41 -18.13 -22.20
C GLY A 125 -43.81 -17.07 -21.16
N HIS A 126 -43.41 -17.22 -19.91
CA HIS A 126 -43.63 -16.26 -18.83
C HIS A 126 -42.66 -15.07 -18.86
N LEU A 127 -41.49 -15.23 -19.51
CA LEU A 127 -40.49 -14.18 -19.68
C LEU A 127 -40.17 -13.97 -21.16
N LYS A 128 -39.88 -12.71 -21.53
CA LYS A 128 -39.35 -12.34 -22.85
C LYS A 128 -38.09 -11.51 -22.67
N GLU A 129 -37.08 -11.78 -23.49
CA GLU A 129 -35.92 -10.89 -23.60
C GLU A 129 -36.38 -9.54 -24.14
N ARG A 130 -35.85 -8.48 -23.54
CA ARG A 130 -36.04 -7.14 -24.06
C ARG A 130 -35.06 -6.96 -25.22
N GLU A 131 -35.60 -6.85 -26.43
CA GLU A 131 -34.85 -6.46 -27.65
C GLU A 131 -34.21 -5.09 -27.51
#